data_AF-A0A7S3CNM8-F1
#
_entry.id   AF-A0A7S3CNM8-F1
#
_cell.length_a   1.000
_cell.length_b   1.000
_cell.length_c   1.000
_cell.angle_alpha   90.00
_cell.angle_beta   90.00
_cell.angle_gamma   90.00
#
_symmetry.space_group_name_H-M   'P 1'
#
loop_
_entity.id
_entity.type
_entity.pdbx_description
1 polymer ?
#
loop_
_entity_poly.entity_id
_entity_poly.type
_entity_poly.pdbx_seq_one_letter_code
_entity_poly.pdbx_strand_id
1 'polypeptide(L)'
;MERPVCRSIAVSQKILVHEENLTKAIESYDFHVLDKTLQECHGIDIAVKQQKKAEVLHLKLQHELKIKTFLNEKHHHDNYKDIRKDVQRINDMVQTAQNLEIDLDSNLISEVNQFSSRLISERNLRKQRDLYLESIKSCDKEKVDKLQGLIDTANENNVEREYIDNAEKLSSQMSGNIKARETLQMLLDYPEREYPEPEDPNDKKAKDKKAPPKKKKKKEPPFPTPEWAEELDSVVQKVKEMEQLAADKVNLNLDEQFISQVSEQLQRFKKEIAFRRMQEEEARLEAELKALKKKVKKK
;
A
#
# COMPACT_ATOMS: atom_id res chain seq x y z
N MET A 1 -43.43 43.96 15.82
CA MET A 1 -43.61 45.33 16.30
C MET A 1 -43.33 46.25 15.13
N GLU A 2 -44.32 47.06 14.75
CA GLU A 2 -44.13 48.13 13.78
C GLU A 2 -43.33 49.26 14.42
N ARG A 3 -42.54 49.97 13.61
CA ARG A 3 -41.65 51.04 14.09
C ARG A 3 -42.42 52.31 14.45
N PRO A 4 -41.99 53.03 15.49
CA PRO A 4 -42.42 54.41 15.70
C PRO A 4 -42.08 55.26 14.48
N VAL A 5 -43.04 56.05 14.00
CA VAL A 5 -42.83 56.92 12.83
C VAL A 5 -41.76 57.98 13.14
N CYS A 6 -40.65 57.95 12.42
CA CYS A 6 -39.57 58.92 12.58
C CYS A 6 -40.02 60.30 12.10
N ARG A 7 -39.95 61.32 12.97
CA ARG A 7 -40.42 62.68 12.66
C ARG A 7 -39.48 63.47 11.73
N SER A 8 -38.25 62.99 11.52
CA SER A 8 -37.25 63.65 10.66
C SER A 8 -37.07 62.89 9.35
N ILE A 9 -37.33 63.57 8.23
CA ILE A 9 -37.17 63.03 6.87
C ILE A 9 -35.71 62.60 6.63
N ALA A 10 -34.74 63.40 7.08
CA ALA A 10 -33.32 63.11 6.89
C ALA A 10 -32.89 61.84 7.65
N VAL A 11 -33.40 61.63 8.87
CA VAL A 11 -33.13 60.43 9.66
C VAL A 11 -33.80 59.22 9.02
N SER A 12 -35.04 59.37 8.56
CA SER A 12 -35.78 58.30 7.87
C SER A 12 -35.08 57.86 6.57
N GLN A 13 -34.58 58.81 5.77
CA GLN A 13 -33.83 58.49 4.56
C GLN A 13 -32.52 57.76 4.87
N LYS A 14 -31.80 58.20 5.91
CA LYS A 14 -30.57 57.52 6.35
C LYS A 14 -30.85 56.06 6.73
N ILE A 15 -31.89 55.81 7.53
CA ILE A 15 -32.30 54.45 7.92
C ILE A 15 -32.56 53.59 6.67
N LEU A 16 -33.34 54.09 5.71
CA LEU A 16 -33.68 53.34 4.50
C LEU A 16 -32.45 52.97 3.67
N VAL A 17 -31.47 53.87 3.52
CA VAL A 17 -30.23 53.59 2.77
C VAL A 17 -29.43 52.48 3.45
N HIS A 18 -29.30 52.52 4.78
CA HIS A 18 -28.60 51.47 5.52
C HIS A 18 -29.34 50.13 5.47
N GLU A 19 -30.67 50.13 5.49
CA GLU A 19 -31.48 48.93 5.31
C GLU A 19 -31.35 48.33 3.90
N GLU A 20 -31.31 49.17 2.87
CA GLU A 20 -31.09 48.71 1.49
C GLU A 20 -29.69 48.10 1.34
N ASN A 21 -28.66 48.77 1.87
CA ASN A 21 -27.29 48.28 1.84
C ASN A 21 -27.14 46.96 2.62
N LEU A 22 -27.76 46.85 3.79
CA LEU A 22 -27.75 45.62 4.58
C LEU A 22 -28.46 44.48 3.85
N THR A 23 -29.55 44.76 3.13
CA THR A 23 -30.22 43.75 2.31
C THR A 23 -29.30 43.25 1.20
N LYS A 24 -28.64 44.16 0.47
CA LYS A 24 -27.67 43.80 -0.58
C LYS A 24 -26.50 42.99 -0.03
N ALA A 25 -26.00 43.32 1.17
CA ALA A 25 -24.92 42.60 1.83
C ALA A 25 -25.35 41.19 2.31
N ILE A 26 -26.59 41.02 2.76
CA ILE A 26 -27.16 39.70 3.06
C ILE A 26 -27.25 38.85 1.78
N GLU A 27 -27.66 39.46 0.67
CA GLU A 27 -27.81 38.78 -0.63
C GLU A 27 -26.48 38.43 -1.28
N SER A 28 -25.40 39.15 -0.98
CA SER A 28 -24.08 38.87 -1.56
C SER A 28 -23.40 37.62 -0.97
N TYR A 29 -23.84 37.13 0.19
CA TYR A 29 -23.24 35.99 0.90
C TYR A 29 -21.72 36.12 1.12
N ASP A 30 -21.21 37.35 1.20
CA ASP A 30 -19.79 37.65 1.41
C ASP A 30 -19.59 38.13 2.85
N PHE A 31 -18.71 37.44 3.59
CA PHE A 31 -18.42 37.75 4.98
C PHE A 31 -17.90 39.17 5.18
N HIS A 32 -16.94 39.62 4.36
CA HIS A 32 -16.29 40.91 4.53
C HIS A 32 -17.22 42.07 4.16
N VAL A 33 -18.06 41.88 3.14
CA VAL A 33 -19.10 42.86 2.78
C VAL A 33 -20.11 42.99 3.92
N LEU A 34 -20.62 41.87 4.44
CA LEU A 34 -21.60 41.86 5.52
C LEU A 34 -21.05 42.42 6.83
N ASP A 35 -19.82 42.06 7.21
CA ASP A 35 -19.13 42.58 8.40
C ASP A 35 -18.98 44.10 8.35
N LYS A 36 -18.51 44.62 7.21
CA LYS A 36 -18.37 46.06 7.00
C LYS A 36 -19.72 46.78 7.09
N THR A 37 -20.75 46.24 6.41
CA THR A 37 -22.08 46.86 6.44
C THR A 37 -22.69 46.83 7.84
N LEU A 38 -22.52 45.74 8.61
CA LEU A 38 -22.97 45.68 10.00
C LEU A 38 -22.28 46.71 10.89
N GLN A 39 -20.97 46.95 10.72
CA GLN A 39 -20.25 48.00 11.42
C GLN A 39 -20.77 49.40 11.07
N GLU A 40 -21.05 49.66 9.78
CA GLU A 40 -21.63 50.93 9.32
C GLU A 40 -23.06 51.17 9.84
N CYS A 41 -23.77 50.10 10.20
CA CYS A 41 -25.11 50.15 10.78
C CYS A 41 -25.11 50.41 12.30
N HIS A 42 -23.95 50.46 12.94
CA HIS A 42 -23.86 50.66 14.38
C HIS A 42 -24.42 52.04 14.80
N GLY A 43 -25.35 52.04 15.76
CA GLY A 43 -26.02 53.26 16.23
C GLY A 43 -27.13 53.77 15.32
N ILE A 44 -27.51 53.02 14.29
CA ILE A 44 -28.66 53.31 13.43
C ILE A 44 -29.81 52.40 13.84
N ASP A 45 -31.00 52.96 14.02
CA ASP A 45 -32.21 52.16 14.22
C ASP A 45 -32.47 51.41 12.91
N ILE A 46 -32.13 50.11 12.85
CA ILE A 46 -32.43 49.16 11.75
C ILE A 46 -33.50 48.16 12.19
N ALA A 47 -34.35 47.73 11.25
CA ALA A 47 -35.46 46.85 11.57
C ALA A 47 -34.94 45.60 12.28
N VAL A 48 -35.41 45.34 13.51
CA VAL A 48 -34.90 44.28 14.38
C VAL A 48 -34.84 42.91 13.68
N LYS A 49 -35.84 42.61 12.84
CA LYS A 49 -35.88 41.37 12.05
C LYS A 49 -34.72 41.28 11.06
N GLN A 50 -34.41 42.39 10.39
CA GLN A 50 -33.35 42.46 9.40
C GLN A 50 -31.98 42.43 10.05
N GLN A 51 -31.81 43.16 11.15
CA GLN A 51 -30.60 43.11 11.96
C GLN A 51 -30.33 41.68 12.46
N LYS A 52 -31.33 41.02 13.06
CA LYS A 52 -31.20 39.63 13.52
C LYS A 52 -30.84 38.68 12.37
N LYS A 53 -31.44 38.86 11.19
CA LYS A 53 -31.11 38.05 9.98
C LYS A 53 -29.65 38.25 9.57
N ALA A 54 -29.17 39.49 9.57
CA ALA A 54 -27.78 39.81 9.25
C ALA A 54 -26.80 39.24 10.27
N GLU A 55 -27.08 39.37 11.57
CA GLU A 55 -26.23 38.84 12.65
C GLU A 55 -26.11 37.31 12.59
N VAL A 56 -27.22 36.60 12.35
CA VAL A 56 -27.21 35.14 12.19
C VAL A 56 -26.39 34.72 10.97
N LEU A 57 -26.57 35.39 9.83
CA LEU A 57 -25.82 35.10 8.61
C LEU A 57 -24.33 35.44 8.76
N HIS A 58 -24.00 36.55 9.42
CA HIS A 58 -22.62 36.94 9.71
C HIS A 58 -21.91 35.90 10.55
N LEU A 59 -22.56 35.42 11.63
CA LEU A 59 -22.01 34.35 12.47
C LEU A 59 -21.79 33.06 11.66
N LYS A 60 -22.75 32.67 10.82
CA LYS A 60 -22.61 31.52 9.90
C LYS A 60 -21.38 31.68 9.00
N LEU A 61 -21.28 32.79 8.27
CA LEU A 61 -20.19 33.04 7.33
C LEU A 61 -18.83 33.13 8.03
N GLN A 62 -18.78 33.66 9.25
CA GLN A 62 -17.56 33.71 10.05
C GLN A 62 -17.04 32.30 10.38
N HIS A 63 -17.93 31.41 10.82
CA HIS A 63 -17.57 30.03 11.13
C HIS A 63 -17.15 29.27 9.88
N GLU A 64 -17.87 29.42 8.77
CA GLU A 64 -17.52 28.81 7.49
C GLU A 64 -16.15 29.29 6.98
N LEU A 65 -15.88 30.59 7.05
CA LEU A 65 -14.59 31.16 6.65
C LEU A 65 -13.46 30.58 7.50
N LYS A 66 -13.65 30.51 8.83
CA LYS A 66 -12.65 29.95 9.75
C LYS A 66 -12.34 28.48 9.42
N ILE A 67 -13.35 27.67 9.11
CA ILE A 67 -13.18 26.28 8.69
C ILE A 67 -12.44 26.21 7.36
N LYS A 68 -12.83 26.99 6.35
CA LYS A 68 -12.17 27.02 5.03
C LYS A 68 -10.70 27.43 5.13
N THR A 69 -10.39 28.46 5.93
CA THR A 69 -9.01 28.87 6.21
C THR A 69 -8.20 27.73 6.82
N PHE A 70 -8.77 27.02 7.80
CA PHE A 70 -8.10 25.88 8.42
C PHE A 70 -7.80 24.75 7.43
N LEU A 71 -8.76 24.40 6.56
CA LEU A 71 -8.57 23.37 5.53
C LEU A 71 -7.41 23.72 4.59
N ASN A 72 -7.33 24.99 4.16
CA ASN A 72 -6.28 25.47 3.25
C ASN A 72 -4.89 25.48 3.90
N GLU A 73 -4.79 25.92 5.16
CA GLU A 73 -3.53 25.99 5.89
C GLU A 73 -2.97 24.61 6.25
N LYS A 74 -3.85 23.62 6.45
CA LYS A 74 -3.50 22.28 6.98
C LYS A 74 -3.48 21.19 5.92
N HIS A 75 -3.13 21.53 4.69
CA HIS A 75 -3.04 20.54 3.62
C HIS A 75 -1.92 19.52 3.83
N HIS A 76 -0.75 19.99 4.29
CA HIS A 76 0.46 19.19 4.46
C HIS A 76 0.84 19.00 5.94
N HIS A 77 1.33 17.81 6.29
CA HIS A 77 1.78 17.48 7.64
C HIS A 77 3.12 16.75 7.59
N ASP A 78 4.11 17.27 8.32
CA ASP A 78 5.42 16.63 8.43
C ASP A 78 5.35 15.33 9.25
N ASN A 79 4.45 15.25 10.22
CA ASN A 79 4.36 14.15 11.18
C ASN A 79 2.92 13.63 11.35
N TYR A 80 2.75 12.30 11.28
CA TYR A 80 1.46 11.65 11.52
C TYR A 80 0.86 11.92 12.91
N LYS A 81 1.69 12.31 13.89
CA LYS A 81 1.23 12.66 15.24
C LYS A 81 0.43 13.96 15.27
N ASP A 82 0.77 14.92 14.41
CA ASP A 82 0.08 16.21 14.36
C ASP A 82 -1.22 16.14 13.57
N ILE A 83 -1.31 15.22 12.59
CA ILE A 83 -2.56 14.91 11.88
C ILE A 83 -3.71 14.62 12.85
N ARG A 84 -3.45 13.88 13.94
CA ARG A 84 -4.50 13.58 14.93
C ARG A 84 -5.05 14.83 15.60
N LYS A 85 -4.18 15.81 15.90
CA LYS A 85 -4.58 17.07 16.55
C LYS A 85 -5.37 17.94 15.58
N ASP A 86 -4.95 18.00 14.33
CA ASP A 86 -5.61 18.82 13.32
C ASP A 86 -6.98 18.24 12.91
N VAL A 87 -7.11 16.91 12.81
CA VAL A 87 -8.41 16.23 12.65
C VAL A 87 -9.33 16.49 13.87
N GLN A 88 -8.79 16.44 15.09
CA GLN A 88 -9.59 16.77 16.27
C GLN A 88 -10.07 18.23 16.22
N ARG A 89 -9.17 19.16 15.89
CA ARG A 89 -9.48 20.59 15.85
C ARG A 89 -10.55 20.92 14.81
N ILE A 90 -10.51 20.35 13.61
CA ILE A 90 -11.54 20.63 12.61
C ILE A 90 -12.91 20.07 13.02
N ASN A 91 -12.94 18.89 13.64
CA ASN A 91 -14.16 18.33 14.20
C ASN A 91 -14.70 19.18 15.35
N ASP A 92 -13.84 19.69 16.23
CA ASP A 92 -14.24 20.61 17.30
C ASP A 92 -14.83 21.91 16.74
N MET A 93 -14.30 22.42 15.60
CA MET A 93 -14.83 23.60 14.93
C MET A 93 -16.23 23.37 14.35
N VAL A 94 -16.47 22.22 13.72
CA VAL A 94 -17.80 21.81 13.24
C VAL A 94 -18.76 21.62 14.41
N GLN A 95 -18.32 20.93 15.46
CA GLN A 95 -19.15 20.69 16.66
C GLN A 95 -19.50 22.01 17.36
N THR A 96 -18.57 22.96 17.43
CA THR A 96 -18.83 24.29 17.99
C THR A 96 -19.93 25.02 17.20
N ALA A 97 -19.89 24.95 15.86
CA ALA A 97 -20.94 25.53 15.03
C ALA A 97 -22.30 24.85 15.27
N GLN A 98 -22.33 23.51 15.37
CA GLN A 98 -23.55 22.75 15.66
C GLN A 98 -24.14 23.08 17.03
N ASN A 99 -23.29 23.21 18.06
CA ASN A 99 -23.72 23.59 19.41
C ASN A 99 -24.30 25.00 19.48
N LEU A 100 -23.95 25.87 18.53
CA LEU A 100 -24.51 27.21 18.36
C LEU A 100 -25.73 27.22 17.42
N GLU A 101 -26.22 26.05 17.00
CA GLU A 101 -27.32 25.87 16.04
C GLU A 101 -27.07 26.58 14.69
N ILE A 102 -25.79 26.68 14.30
CA ILE A 102 -25.39 27.25 13.02
C ILE A 102 -25.50 26.16 11.94
N ASP A 103 -26.37 26.41 10.97
CA ASP A 103 -26.51 25.56 9.79
C ASP A 103 -25.38 25.84 8.78
N LEU A 104 -24.29 25.07 8.88
CA LEU A 104 -23.15 25.16 7.96
C LEU A 104 -23.53 24.65 6.56
N ASP A 105 -22.93 25.22 5.51
CA ASP A 105 -23.07 24.73 4.15
C ASP A 105 -22.75 23.22 4.03
N SER A 106 -23.69 22.47 3.44
CA SER A 106 -23.55 21.04 3.12
C SER A 106 -22.28 20.72 2.33
N ASN A 107 -21.86 21.60 1.41
CA ASN A 107 -20.64 21.40 0.64
C ASN A 107 -19.40 21.50 1.54
N LEU A 108 -19.39 22.48 2.45
CA LEU A 108 -18.31 22.62 3.42
C LEU A 108 -18.22 21.41 4.36
N ILE A 109 -19.36 20.87 4.81
CA ILE A 109 -19.38 19.65 5.62
C ILE A 109 -18.78 18.47 4.83
N SER A 110 -19.14 18.34 3.54
CA SER A 110 -18.57 17.32 2.66
C SER A 110 -17.06 17.48 2.50
N GLU A 111 -16.57 18.71 2.31
CA GLU A 111 -15.13 19.03 2.24
C GLU A 111 -14.40 18.66 3.54
N VAL A 112 -14.96 19.02 4.70
CA VAL A 112 -14.40 18.65 6.01
C VAL A 112 -14.33 17.14 6.19
N ASN A 113 -15.37 16.42 5.77
CA ASN A 113 -15.42 14.96 5.85
C ASN A 113 -14.39 14.29 4.92
N GLN A 114 -14.25 14.78 3.69
CA GLN A 114 -13.22 14.32 2.75
C GLN A 114 -11.81 14.60 3.31
N PHE A 115 -11.57 15.82 3.79
CA PHE A 115 -10.30 16.22 4.39
C PHE A 115 -9.94 15.33 5.59
N SER A 116 -10.90 15.11 6.50
CA SER A 116 -10.71 14.25 7.67
C SER A 116 -10.44 12.80 7.28
N SER A 117 -11.19 12.25 6.32
CA SER A 117 -11.02 10.86 5.87
C SER A 117 -9.66 10.64 5.19
N ARG A 118 -9.23 11.58 4.35
CA ARG A 118 -7.88 11.60 3.77
C ARG A 118 -6.81 11.59 4.85
N LEU A 119 -6.87 12.52 5.80
CA LEU A 119 -5.88 12.65 6.87
C LEU A 119 -5.83 11.42 7.79
N ILE A 120 -6.97 10.85 8.16
CA ILE A 120 -7.02 9.64 8.98
C ILE A 120 -6.36 8.47 8.24
N SER A 121 -6.63 8.32 6.95
CA SER A 121 -6.04 7.29 6.11
C SER A 121 -4.53 7.46 5.99
N GLU A 122 -4.07 8.68 5.73
CA GLU A 122 -2.65 9.03 5.69
C GLU A 122 -1.95 8.71 7.01
N ARG A 123 -2.53 9.13 8.14
CA ARG A 123 -1.99 8.86 9.48
C ARG A 123 -1.85 7.36 9.72
N ASN A 124 -2.90 6.60 9.43
CA ASN A 124 -2.91 5.16 9.69
C ASN A 124 -1.88 4.44 8.82
N LEU A 125 -1.75 4.83 7.55
CA LEU A 125 -0.74 4.31 6.62
C LEU A 125 0.67 4.60 7.13
N ARG A 126 0.98 5.88 7.40
CA ARG A 126 2.30 6.31 7.89
C ARG A 126 2.67 5.60 9.19
N LYS A 127 1.74 5.53 10.15
CA LYS A 127 1.97 4.87 11.44
C LYS A 127 2.30 3.38 11.29
N GLN A 128 1.56 2.65 10.46
CA GLN A 128 1.80 1.21 10.28
C GLN A 128 3.05 0.94 9.46
N ARG A 129 3.30 1.74 8.43
CA ARG A 129 4.55 1.70 7.66
C ARG A 129 5.76 1.85 8.57
N ASP A 130 5.79 2.87 9.43
CA ASP A 130 6.92 3.11 10.32
C ASP A 130 7.14 1.95 11.31
N LEU A 131 6.04 1.36 11.81
CA LEU A 131 6.10 0.17 12.68
C LEU A 131 6.67 -1.06 11.97
N TYR A 132 6.34 -1.24 10.69
CA TYR A 132 6.77 -2.39 9.90
C TYR A 132 8.17 -2.24 9.30
N LEU A 133 8.66 -1.02 9.15
CA LEU A 133 10.01 -0.74 8.64
C LEU A 133 11.10 -1.48 9.45
N GLU A 134 10.95 -1.55 10.77
CA GLU A 134 11.89 -2.22 11.66
C GLU A 134 11.72 -3.75 11.69
N SER A 135 10.56 -4.27 11.24
CA SER A 135 10.19 -5.68 11.38
C SER A 135 10.04 -6.43 10.04
N ILE A 136 10.63 -5.92 8.96
CA ILE A 136 10.63 -6.57 7.63
C ILE A 136 11.08 -8.04 7.72
N LYS A 137 12.08 -8.33 8.56
CA LYS A 137 12.67 -9.68 8.70
C LYS A 137 11.74 -10.71 9.35
N SER A 138 10.83 -10.25 10.21
CA SER A 138 9.85 -11.08 10.94
C SER A 138 8.42 -10.77 10.47
N CYS A 139 8.31 -10.33 9.22
CA CYS A 139 7.03 -10.10 8.61
C CYS A 139 6.32 -11.42 8.30
N ASP A 140 5.01 -11.42 8.52
CA ASP A 140 4.09 -12.48 8.14
C ASP A 140 3.12 -11.97 7.06
N LYS A 141 2.33 -12.89 6.51
CA LYS A 141 1.32 -12.55 5.50
C LYS A 141 0.25 -11.59 6.03
N GLU A 142 -0.15 -11.74 7.29
CA GLU A 142 -1.17 -10.88 7.91
C GLU A 142 -0.75 -9.40 7.95
N LYS A 143 0.53 -9.12 8.25
CA LYS A 143 1.07 -7.75 8.22
C LYS A 143 1.09 -7.17 6.81
N VAL A 144 1.43 -7.97 5.80
CA VAL A 144 1.40 -7.55 4.39
C VAL A 144 -0.03 -7.24 3.97
N ASP A 145 -0.98 -8.15 4.22
CA ASP A 145 -2.39 -7.98 3.87
C ASP A 145 -2.99 -6.74 4.57
N LYS A 146 -2.63 -6.52 5.83
CA LYS A 146 -3.05 -5.33 6.58
C LYS A 146 -2.45 -4.03 6.01
N LEU A 147 -1.17 -4.03 5.62
CA LEU A 147 -0.56 -2.87 4.98
C LEU A 147 -1.21 -2.60 3.62
N GLN A 148 -1.51 -3.64 2.84
CA GLN A 148 -2.20 -3.54 1.56
C GLN A 148 -3.60 -2.94 1.73
N GLY A 149 -4.39 -3.41 2.70
CA GLY A 149 -5.70 -2.82 2.97
C GLY A 149 -5.65 -1.33 3.35
N LEU A 150 -4.58 -0.88 4.00
CA LEU A 150 -4.35 0.54 4.29
C LEU A 150 -3.94 1.33 3.04
N ILE A 151 -3.15 0.72 2.14
CA ILE A 151 -2.81 1.30 0.83
C ILE A 151 -4.08 1.50 0.00
N ASP A 152 -4.96 0.50 -0.04
CA ASP A 152 -6.21 0.55 -0.79
C ASP A 152 -7.13 1.65 -0.23
N THR A 153 -7.32 1.68 1.10
CA THR A 153 -8.08 2.73 1.79
C THR A 153 -7.49 4.13 1.54
N ALA A 154 -6.15 4.26 1.49
CA ALA A 154 -5.47 5.51 1.24
C ALA A 154 -5.66 5.98 -0.22
N ASN A 155 -5.66 5.06 -1.19
CA ASN A 155 -5.97 5.36 -2.58
C ASN A 155 -7.43 5.84 -2.74
N GLU A 156 -8.39 5.17 -2.11
CA GLU A 156 -9.81 5.56 -2.13
C GLU A 156 -10.03 6.98 -1.56
N ASN A 157 -9.29 7.33 -0.51
CA ASN A 157 -9.38 8.63 0.15
C ASN A 157 -8.45 9.70 -0.44
N ASN A 158 -7.83 9.46 -1.60
CA ASN A 158 -6.94 10.40 -2.29
C ASN A 158 -5.79 10.93 -1.41
N VAL A 159 -5.15 10.05 -0.65
CA VAL A 159 -3.91 10.38 0.08
C VAL A 159 -2.79 10.70 -0.91
N GLU A 160 -1.85 11.56 -0.51
CA GLU A 160 -0.70 11.94 -1.34
C GLU A 160 0.08 10.70 -1.83
N ARG A 161 0.40 10.68 -3.13
CA ARG A 161 1.06 9.55 -3.80
C ARG A 161 2.38 9.15 -3.14
N GLU A 162 3.15 10.13 -2.67
CA GLU A 162 4.42 9.86 -2.00
C GLU A 162 4.28 8.88 -0.82
N TYR A 163 3.21 8.97 -0.04
CA TYR A 163 3.02 8.07 1.10
C TYR A 163 2.55 6.68 0.67
N ILE A 164 1.74 6.64 -0.39
CA ILE A 164 1.25 5.40 -1.00
C ILE A 164 2.44 4.64 -1.59
N ASP A 165 3.24 5.29 -2.44
CA ASP A 165 4.41 4.68 -3.10
C ASP A 165 5.43 4.15 -2.08
N ASN A 166 5.66 4.89 -0.99
CA ASN A 166 6.52 4.45 0.10
C ASN A 166 5.98 3.21 0.82
N ALA A 167 4.66 3.12 1.03
CA ALA A 167 4.03 1.96 1.65
C ALA A 167 3.99 0.76 0.69
N GLU A 168 3.73 0.97 -0.60
CA GLU A 168 3.77 -0.06 -1.64
C GLU A 168 5.17 -0.67 -1.78
N LYS A 169 6.20 0.18 -1.74
CA LYS A 169 7.59 -0.27 -1.70
C LYS A 169 7.85 -1.18 -0.50
N LEU A 170 7.42 -0.76 0.70
CA LEU A 170 7.58 -1.56 1.92
C LEU A 170 6.80 -2.90 1.84
N SER A 171 5.56 -2.86 1.36
CA SER A 171 4.72 -4.07 1.14
C SER A 171 5.40 -5.05 0.17
N SER A 172 6.00 -4.52 -0.91
CA SER A 172 6.77 -5.30 -1.89
C SER A 172 8.02 -5.92 -1.27
N GLN A 173 8.73 -5.18 -0.41
CA GLN A 173 9.90 -5.71 0.31
C GLN A 173 9.52 -6.82 1.30
N MET A 174 8.43 -6.63 2.05
CA MET A 174 7.92 -7.61 3.01
C MET A 174 7.46 -8.90 2.31
N SER A 175 6.66 -8.79 1.25
CA SER A 175 6.19 -9.94 0.47
C SER A 175 7.33 -10.67 -0.24
N GLY A 176 8.30 -9.94 -0.80
CA GLY A 176 9.51 -10.52 -1.39
C GLY A 176 10.37 -11.26 -0.36
N ASN A 177 10.51 -10.75 0.86
CA ASN A 177 11.23 -11.41 1.94
C ASN A 177 10.57 -12.74 2.35
N ILE A 178 9.25 -12.73 2.55
CA ILE A 178 8.46 -13.94 2.86
C ILE A 178 8.67 -14.98 1.76
N LYS A 179 8.51 -14.58 0.50
CA LYS A 179 8.67 -15.45 -0.66
C LYS A 179 10.07 -16.06 -0.75
N ALA A 180 11.11 -15.28 -0.44
CA ALA A 180 12.49 -15.78 -0.40
C ALA A 180 12.66 -16.85 0.68
N ARG A 181 12.11 -16.64 1.89
CA ARG A 181 12.17 -17.61 2.98
C ARG A 181 11.40 -18.89 2.67
N GLU A 182 10.19 -18.78 2.14
CA GLU A 182 9.39 -19.93 1.71
C GLU A 182 10.11 -20.74 0.63
N THR A 183 10.65 -20.06 -0.38
CA THR A 183 11.38 -20.73 -1.47
C THR A 183 12.65 -21.42 -0.94
N LEU A 184 13.37 -20.81 0.02
CA LEU A 184 14.54 -21.44 0.63
C LEU A 184 14.14 -22.68 1.42
N GLN A 185 13.05 -22.60 2.18
CA GLN A 185 12.52 -23.75 2.92
C GLN A 185 12.17 -24.90 1.97
N MET A 186 11.52 -24.62 0.83
CA MET A 186 11.24 -25.64 -0.19
C MET A 186 12.51 -26.34 -0.71
N LEU A 187 13.59 -25.59 -0.91
CA LEU A 187 14.88 -26.14 -1.36
C LEU A 187 15.55 -26.97 -0.24
N LEU A 188 15.45 -26.53 1.01
CA LEU A 188 15.98 -27.27 2.17
C LEU A 188 15.22 -28.58 2.41
N ASP A 189 13.89 -28.56 2.25
CA ASP A 189 13.02 -29.73 2.43
C ASP A 189 13.18 -30.78 1.33
N TYR A 190 13.73 -30.39 0.17
CA TYR A 190 14.12 -31.37 -0.83
C TYR A 190 15.21 -32.28 -0.22
N PRO A 191 15.14 -33.62 -0.36
CA PRO A 191 16.14 -34.50 0.23
C PRO A 191 17.49 -34.42 -0.51
N GLU A 192 18.58 -34.65 0.19
CA GLU A 192 19.90 -34.71 -0.46
C GLU A 192 20.07 -36.07 -1.16
N ARG A 193 20.62 -36.03 -2.39
CA ARG A 193 20.87 -37.21 -3.21
C ARG A 193 22.38 -37.47 -3.26
N GLU A 194 22.77 -38.73 -3.13
CA GLU A 194 24.12 -39.16 -3.47
C GLU A 194 24.25 -39.23 -5.00
N TYR A 195 25.06 -38.32 -5.57
CA TYR A 195 25.33 -38.30 -7.01
C TYR A 195 26.40 -39.34 -7.36
N PRO A 196 26.20 -40.17 -8.38
CA PRO A 196 27.26 -41.02 -8.90
C PRO A 196 28.46 -40.17 -9.32
N GLU A 197 29.66 -40.52 -8.87
CA GLU A 197 30.89 -39.85 -9.32
C GLU A 197 31.02 -40.03 -10.85
N PRO A 198 31.37 -38.96 -11.60
CA PRO A 198 31.63 -39.09 -13.02
C PRO A 198 32.81 -40.06 -13.24
N GLU A 199 32.61 -41.09 -14.05
CA GLU A 199 33.74 -41.94 -14.48
C GLU A 199 34.74 -41.08 -15.27
N ASP A 200 35.96 -40.93 -14.75
CA ASP A 200 37.04 -40.19 -15.42
C ASP A 200 37.37 -40.88 -16.76
N PRO A 201 37.14 -40.22 -17.92
CA PRO A 201 37.44 -40.79 -19.23
C PRO A 201 38.93 -41.08 -19.45
N ASN A 202 39.81 -40.60 -18.57
CA ASN A 202 41.25 -40.70 -18.70
C ASN A 202 41.91 -41.72 -17.75
N ASP A 203 41.14 -42.47 -16.95
CA ASP A 203 41.70 -43.54 -16.13
C ASP A 203 42.03 -44.77 -17.00
N LYS A 204 43.28 -44.80 -17.50
CA LYS A 204 43.83 -45.85 -18.36
C LYS A 204 43.86 -47.25 -17.70
N LYS A 205 43.48 -47.40 -16.42
CA LYS A 205 43.39 -48.70 -15.75
C LYS A 205 42.01 -49.38 -15.82
N ALA A 206 40.98 -48.73 -16.39
CA ALA A 206 39.63 -49.32 -16.47
C ALA A 206 39.34 -50.15 -17.74
N LYS A 207 40.24 -50.16 -18.75
CA LYS A 207 39.95 -50.80 -20.05
C LYS A 207 40.09 -52.32 -20.11
N ASP A 208 40.49 -53.00 -19.04
CA ASP A 208 40.76 -54.47 -19.05
C ASP A 208 39.95 -55.31 -18.05
N LYS A 209 38.83 -54.79 -17.55
CA LYS A 209 37.87 -55.62 -16.81
C LYS A 209 36.68 -55.98 -17.70
N LYS A 210 36.68 -57.23 -18.17
CA LYS A 210 35.50 -57.95 -18.68
C LYS A 210 34.24 -57.50 -17.92
N ALA A 211 33.21 -57.11 -18.67
CA ALA A 211 31.91 -56.69 -18.16
C ALA A 211 31.43 -57.65 -17.05
N PRO A 212 31.24 -57.17 -15.81
CA PRO A 212 30.61 -57.97 -14.79
C PRO A 212 29.17 -58.28 -15.21
N PRO A 213 28.64 -59.48 -14.93
CA PRO A 213 27.25 -59.81 -15.24
C PRO A 213 26.33 -58.76 -14.59
N LYS A 214 25.32 -58.29 -15.35
CA LYS A 214 24.26 -57.38 -14.89
C LYS A 214 23.57 -57.98 -13.65
N LYS A 215 24.13 -57.73 -12.46
CA LYS A 215 23.41 -57.91 -11.20
C LYS A 215 22.26 -56.92 -11.27
N LYS A 216 21.03 -57.42 -11.23
CA LYS A 216 19.83 -56.61 -11.04
C LYS A 216 20.08 -55.76 -9.79
N LYS A 217 20.41 -54.48 -9.95
CA LYS A 217 20.40 -53.54 -8.82
C LYS A 217 19.01 -53.71 -8.20
N LYS A 218 18.96 -54.07 -6.91
CA LYS A 218 17.71 -53.95 -6.14
C LYS A 218 17.19 -52.55 -6.45
N LYS A 219 15.93 -52.42 -6.91
CA LYS A 219 15.33 -51.12 -7.12
C LYS A 219 15.43 -50.41 -5.78
N GLU A 220 16.35 -49.46 -5.67
CA GLU A 220 16.36 -48.53 -4.55
C GLU A 220 14.95 -47.93 -4.46
N PRO A 221 14.43 -47.73 -3.24
CA PRO A 221 13.16 -47.05 -3.06
C PRO A 221 13.14 -45.78 -3.94
N PRO A 222 12.04 -45.49 -4.63
CA PRO A 222 11.90 -44.25 -5.38
C PRO A 222 12.34 -43.10 -4.49
N PHE A 223 13.26 -42.27 -5.01
CA PHE A 223 13.72 -41.11 -4.26
C PHE A 223 12.51 -40.28 -3.86
N PRO A 224 12.39 -39.84 -2.59
CA PRO A 224 11.24 -39.09 -2.13
C PRO A 224 11.27 -37.68 -2.73
N THR A 225 10.73 -37.55 -3.94
CA THR A 225 10.64 -36.29 -4.67
C THR A 225 9.38 -35.56 -4.21
N PRO A 226 9.49 -34.32 -3.70
CA PRO A 226 8.32 -33.48 -3.42
C PRO A 226 7.47 -33.25 -4.68
N GLU A 227 6.15 -33.08 -4.52
CA GLU A 227 5.19 -32.88 -5.61
C GLU A 227 5.57 -31.71 -6.55
N TRP A 228 6.06 -30.60 -5.97
CA TRP A 228 6.51 -29.45 -6.76
C TRP A 228 7.75 -29.71 -7.62
N ALA A 229 8.51 -30.77 -7.30
CA ALA A 229 9.79 -31.11 -7.90
C ALA A 229 9.70 -32.36 -8.80
N GLU A 230 8.51 -32.82 -9.18
CA GLU A 230 8.33 -33.93 -10.11
C GLU A 230 8.87 -33.58 -11.51
N GLU A 231 8.58 -32.37 -11.98
CA GLU A 231 9.05 -31.86 -13.26
C GLU A 231 10.39 -31.12 -13.11
N LEU A 232 11.36 -31.44 -13.97
CA LEU A 232 12.67 -30.77 -13.98
C LEU A 232 12.54 -29.25 -14.21
N ASP A 233 11.65 -28.83 -15.11
CA ASP A 233 11.45 -27.42 -15.42
C ASP A 233 10.96 -26.62 -14.20
N SER A 234 10.09 -27.22 -13.38
CA SER A 234 9.64 -26.63 -12.12
C SER A 234 10.78 -26.43 -11.12
N VAL A 235 11.72 -27.39 -11.04
CA VAL A 235 12.93 -27.27 -10.22
C VAL A 235 13.85 -26.17 -10.74
N VAL A 236 14.09 -26.12 -12.05
CA VAL A 236 14.90 -25.07 -12.69
C VAL A 236 14.29 -23.69 -12.43
N GLN A 237 12.97 -23.56 -12.53
CA GLN A 237 12.26 -22.32 -12.29
C GLN A 237 12.39 -21.85 -10.83
N LYS A 238 12.27 -22.76 -9.86
CA LYS A 238 12.44 -22.44 -8.43
C LYS A 238 13.86 -22.01 -8.07
N VAL A 239 14.87 -22.67 -8.65
CA VAL A 239 16.28 -22.28 -8.50
C VAL A 239 16.53 -20.89 -9.08
N LYS A 240 15.99 -20.61 -10.28
CA LYS A 240 16.10 -19.30 -10.93
C LYS A 240 15.39 -18.20 -10.13
N GLU A 241 14.21 -18.50 -9.59
CA GLU A 241 13.46 -17.60 -8.70
C GLU A 241 14.28 -17.26 -7.45
N MET A 242 14.92 -18.25 -6.83
CA MET A 242 15.82 -18.04 -5.70
C MET A 242 17.05 -17.19 -6.08
N GLU A 243 17.66 -17.43 -7.24
CA GLU A 243 18.78 -16.61 -7.75
C GLU A 243 18.38 -15.14 -7.93
N GLN A 244 17.17 -14.88 -8.44
CA GLN A 244 16.65 -13.53 -8.59
C GLN A 244 16.39 -12.84 -7.25
N LEU A 245 15.78 -13.55 -6.30
CA LEU A 245 15.53 -13.02 -4.95
C LEU A 245 16.84 -12.74 -4.19
N ALA A 246 17.85 -13.61 -4.34
CA ALA A 246 19.17 -13.40 -3.76
C ALA A 246 19.93 -12.23 -4.40
N ALA A 247 19.73 -11.97 -5.69
CA ALA A 247 20.30 -10.81 -6.36
C ALA A 247 19.72 -9.49 -5.80
N ASP A 248 18.45 -9.49 -5.39
CA ASP A 248 17.77 -8.33 -4.81
C ASP A 248 17.93 -8.20 -3.28
N LYS A 249 19.01 -8.76 -2.72
CA LYS A 249 19.24 -8.84 -1.26
C LYS A 249 19.15 -7.51 -0.51
N VAL A 250 19.61 -6.42 -1.13
CA VAL A 250 19.65 -5.10 -0.49
C VAL A 250 18.23 -4.53 -0.36
N ASN A 251 17.42 -4.67 -1.41
CA ASN A 251 16.05 -4.19 -1.41
C ASN A 251 15.17 -5.03 -0.48
N LEU A 252 15.32 -6.35 -0.49
CA LEU A 252 14.53 -7.27 0.33
C LEU A 252 15.01 -7.39 1.79
N ASN A 253 16.08 -6.68 2.15
CA ASN A 253 16.68 -6.69 3.49
C ASN A 253 17.03 -8.11 3.97
N LEU A 254 17.58 -8.93 3.06
CA LEU A 254 18.03 -10.29 3.35
C LEU A 254 19.39 -10.24 4.06
N ASP A 255 19.54 -10.99 5.15
CA ASP A 255 20.77 -11.03 5.93
C ASP A 255 21.84 -11.95 5.32
N GLU A 256 23.09 -11.75 5.73
CA GLU A 256 24.22 -12.52 5.19
C GLU A 256 24.12 -14.01 5.47
N GLN A 257 23.53 -14.37 6.62
CA GLN A 257 23.29 -15.77 6.98
C GLN A 257 22.33 -16.44 6.00
N PHE A 258 21.21 -15.77 5.67
CA PHE A 258 20.27 -16.24 4.65
C PHE A 258 20.94 -16.40 3.29
N ILE A 259 21.74 -15.42 2.86
CA ILE A 259 22.44 -15.47 1.57
C ILE A 259 23.47 -16.61 1.53
N SER A 260 24.15 -16.91 2.63
CA SER A 260 25.04 -18.06 2.73
C SER A 260 24.29 -19.37 2.49
N GLN A 261 23.15 -19.55 3.17
CA GLN A 261 22.32 -20.75 3.02
C GLN A 261 21.79 -20.88 1.59
N VAL A 262 21.33 -19.78 1.00
CA VAL A 262 20.87 -19.77 -0.39
C VAL A 262 22.00 -20.18 -1.33
N SER A 263 23.21 -19.65 -1.17
CA SER A 263 24.36 -20.00 -2.01
C SER A 263 24.67 -21.50 -1.98
N GLU A 264 24.67 -22.11 -0.79
CA GLU A 264 24.87 -23.55 -0.62
C GLU A 264 23.78 -24.37 -1.31
N GLN A 265 22.51 -24.00 -1.12
CA GLN A 265 21.40 -24.67 -1.78
C GLN A 265 21.43 -24.52 -3.30
N LEU A 266 21.78 -23.35 -3.82
CA LEU A 266 21.92 -23.13 -5.26
C LEU A 266 23.02 -24.01 -5.86
N GLN A 267 24.15 -24.18 -5.18
CA GLN A 267 25.21 -25.10 -5.64
C GLN A 267 24.73 -26.56 -5.64
N ARG A 268 24.03 -26.97 -4.59
CA ARG A 268 23.45 -28.30 -4.47
C ARG A 268 22.45 -28.58 -5.59
N PHE A 269 21.53 -27.65 -5.87
CA PHE A 269 20.53 -27.82 -6.92
C PHE A 269 21.12 -27.73 -8.33
N LYS A 270 22.24 -27.03 -8.55
CA LYS A 270 22.98 -27.09 -9.82
C LYS A 270 23.45 -28.52 -10.13
N LYS A 271 23.88 -29.26 -9.11
CA LYS A 271 24.22 -30.70 -9.26
C LYS A 271 22.96 -31.54 -9.54
N GLU A 272 21.86 -31.31 -8.82
CA GLU A 272 20.60 -32.04 -9.04
C GLU A 272 20.05 -31.83 -10.45
N ILE A 273 20.01 -30.58 -10.92
CA ILE A 273 19.55 -30.25 -12.27
C ILE A 273 20.43 -30.91 -13.32
N ALA A 274 21.75 -30.87 -13.16
CA ALA A 274 22.68 -31.53 -14.09
C ALA A 274 22.45 -33.05 -14.13
N PHE A 275 22.27 -33.67 -12.96
CA PHE A 275 22.00 -35.10 -12.86
C PHE A 275 20.67 -35.50 -13.52
N ARG A 276 19.58 -34.77 -13.24
CA ARG A 276 18.27 -35.04 -13.84
C ARG A 276 18.26 -34.84 -15.36
N ARG A 277 18.95 -33.80 -15.87
CA ARG A 277 19.15 -33.61 -17.32
C ARG A 277 19.85 -34.81 -17.96
N MET A 278 20.89 -35.33 -17.31
CA MET A 278 21.60 -36.51 -17.78
C MET A 278 20.69 -37.75 -17.80
N GLN A 279 19.85 -37.95 -16.78
CA GLN A 279 18.88 -39.05 -16.76
C GLN A 279 17.82 -38.95 -17.86
N GLU A 280 17.26 -37.76 -18.09
CA GLU A 280 16.30 -37.52 -19.16
C GLU A 280 16.91 -37.74 -20.54
N GLU A 281 18.16 -37.30 -20.74
CA GLU A 281 18.90 -37.53 -21.99
C GLU A 281 19.24 -39.01 -22.21
N GLU A 282 19.67 -39.73 -21.17
CA GLU A 282 19.91 -41.17 -21.23
C GLU A 282 18.62 -41.94 -21.56
N ALA A 283 17.50 -41.56 -20.93
CA ALA A 283 16.19 -42.15 -21.21
C ALA A 283 15.74 -41.87 -22.66
N ARG A 284 15.99 -40.66 -23.18
CA ARG A 284 15.72 -40.30 -24.58
C ARG A 284 16.54 -41.15 -25.54
N LEU A 285 17.85 -41.27 -25.32
CA LEU A 285 18.75 -42.09 -26.14
C LEU A 285 18.36 -43.58 -26.08
N GLU A 286 17.98 -44.10 -24.91
CA GLU A 286 17.53 -45.48 -24.78
C GLU A 286 16.20 -45.72 -25.52
N ALA A 287 15.27 -44.77 -25.48
CA ALA A 287 14.01 -44.81 -26.21
C ALA A 287 14.25 -44.78 -27.74
N GLU A 288 15.15 -43.93 -28.22
CA GLU A 288 15.56 -43.87 -29.63
C GLU A 288 16.22 -45.19 -30.08
N LEU A 289 17.14 -45.74 -29.29
CA LEU A 289 17.77 -47.04 -29.56
C LEU A 289 16.75 -48.18 -29.58
N LYS A 290 15.77 -48.18 -28.67
CA LYS A 290 14.64 -49.14 -28.67
C LYS A 290 13.76 -48.97 -29.90
N ALA A 291 13.48 -47.74 -30.32
CA ALA A 291 12.70 -47.45 -31.52
C ALA A 291 13.44 -47.90 -32.79
N LEU A 292 14.75 -47.65 -32.90
CA LEU A 292 15.60 -48.11 -34.00
C LEU A 292 15.66 -49.65 -34.05
N LYS A 293 15.86 -50.32 -32.91
CA LYS A 293 15.84 -51.80 -32.84
C LYS A 293 14.49 -52.38 -33.24
N LYS A 294 13.37 -51.72 -32.91
CA LYS A 294 12.03 -52.11 -33.36
C LYS A 294 11.82 -51.91 -34.86
N LYS A 295 12.41 -50.86 -35.45
CA LYS A 295 12.37 -50.61 -36.91
C LYS A 295 13.20 -51.63 -37.69
N VAL A 296 14.37 -52.02 -37.18
CA VAL A 296 15.23 -53.04 -37.80
C VAL A 296 14.59 -54.44 -37.76
N LYS A 297 13.84 -54.78 -36.71
CA LYS A 297 13.11 -56.07 -36.62
C LYS A 297 11.84 -56.17 -37.48
N LYS A 298 11.39 -55.06 -38.09
CA LYS A 298 10.21 -55.02 -38.97
C LYS A 298 10.56 -55.03 -40.47
N LYS A 299 11.84 -55.04 -40.82
CA LYS A 299 12.36 -55.38 -42.15
C LYS A 299 12.83 -56.82 -42.15
#